data_AF-A0A2S9MHQ9-F1
#
_entry.id   AF-A0A2S9MHQ9-F1
#
_cell.length_a   1.000
_cell.length_b   1.000
_cell.length_c   1.000
_cell.angle_alpha   90.00
_cell.angle_beta   90.00
_cell.angle_gamma   90.00
#
_symmetry.space_group_name_H-M   'P 1'
#
loop_
_entity.id
_entity.type
_entity.pdbx_description
1 polymer ?
#
loop_
_entity_poly.entity_id
_entity_poly.type
_entity_poly.pdbx_seq_one_letter_code
_entity_poly.pdbx_strand_id
1 'polypeptide(L)'
;MNRDQVLSVLPSDAEFQAAPNYGKKQFVERFISAALDQLDVEQREPDRWEGEQLTQAIGYLLVDWYGAAITATEKALAPTNERADPDSWARTEHTVTKRALREGLDYLAGKPAKNG
;
A
#
# COMPACT_ATOMS: atom_id res chain seq x y z
N MET A 1 -0.62 -3.71 12.28
CA MET A 1 0.49 -2.94 11.69
C MET A 1 0.80 -1.75 12.57
N ASN A 2 2.08 -1.40 12.76
CA ASN A 2 2.46 -0.13 13.39
C ASN A 2 2.24 1.04 12.40
N ARG A 3 1.09 1.70 12.49
CA ARG A 3 0.67 2.77 11.58
C ARG A 3 1.67 3.93 11.55
N ASP A 4 2.08 4.43 12.71
CA ASP A 4 2.97 5.60 12.81
C ASP A 4 4.33 5.32 12.16
N GLN A 5 4.86 4.11 12.36
CA GLN A 5 6.11 3.69 11.74
C GLN A 5 6.00 3.68 10.20
N VAL A 6 4.90 3.15 9.65
CA VAL A 6 4.73 3.11 8.19
C VAL A 6 4.47 4.49 7.60
N LEU A 7 3.68 5.33 8.27
CA LEU A 7 3.41 6.71 7.84
C LEU A 7 4.69 7.56 7.81
N SER A 8 5.67 7.28 8.67
CA SER A 8 6.94 8.01 8.69
C SER A 8 7.78 7.84 7.40
N VAL A 9 7.43 6.89 6.52
CA VAL A 9 8.08 6.68 5.22
C VAL A 9 7.60 7.69 4.16
N LEU A 10 6.41 8.28 4.34
CA LEU A 10 5.90 9.27 3.40
C LEU A 10 6.72 10.57 3.48
N PRO A 11 7.02 11.18 2.32
CA PRO A 11 7.57 12.53 2.30
C PRO A 11 6.52 13.53 2.79
N SER A 12 6.96 14.76 3.07
CA SER A 12 6.01 15.86 3.29
C SER A 12 5.19 16.14 2.02
N ASP A 13 4.00 16.75 2.18
CA ASP A 13 3.15 17.16 1.04
C ASP A 13 3.91 18.07 0.05
N ALA A 14 4.73 19.00 0.55
CA ALA A 14 5.51 19.89 -0.29
C ALA A 14 6.54 19.13 -1.13
N GLU A 15 7.28 18.20 -0.53
CA GLU A 15 8.23 17.34 -1.24
C GLU A 15 7.53 16.44 -2.25
N PHE A 16 6.37 15.87 -1.87
CA PHE A 16 5.59 15.03 -2.75
C PHE A 16 5.10 15.80 -3.98
N GLN A 17 4.53 16.99 -3.80
CA GLN A 17 4.01 17.80 -4.90
C GLN A 17 5.12 18.27 -5.85
N ALA A 18 6.27 18.65 -5.30
CA ALA A 18 7.43 19.10 -6.07
C ALA A 18 8.11 17.96 -6.86
N ALA A 19 7.91 16.70 -6.46
CA ALA A 19 8.56 15.57 -7.10
C ALA A 19 8.02 15.31 -8.52
N PRO A 20 8.89 14.95 -9.48
CA PRO A 20 8.46 14.40 -10.77
C PRO A 20 7.77 13.04 -10.59
N ASN A 21 7.04 12.57 -11.61
CA ASN A 21 6.26 11.33 -11.55
C ASN A 21 7.09 10.10 -11.14
N TYR A 22 8.34 9.98 -11.60
CA TYR A 22 9.21 8.88 -11.17
C TYR A 22 9.49 8.93 -9.65
N GLY A 23 9.65 10.13 -9.09
CA GLY A 23 9.88 10.33 -7.66
C GLY A 23 8.62 10.02 -6.85
N LYS A 24 7.46 10.48 -7.32
CA LYS A 24 6.15 10.15 -6.74
C LYS A 24 5.92 8.64 -6.72
N LYS A 25 6.18 7.95 -7.84
CA LYS A 25 6.13 6.49 -7.94
C LYS A 25 7.02 5.82 -6.88
N GLN A 26 8.29 6.23 -6.78
CA GLN A 26 9.23 5.69 -5.78
C GLN A 26 8.81 5.94 -4.33
N PHE A 27 8.18 7.09 -4.02
CA PHE A 27 7.61 7.32 -2.68
C PHE A 27 6.48 6.35 -2.37
N VAL A 28 5.54 6.18 -3.31
CA VAL A 28 4.40 5.28 -3.12
C VAL A 28 4.82 3.82 -3.07
N GLU A 29 5.76 3.38 -3.91
CA GLU A 29 6.32 2.02 -3.88
C GLU A 29 6.92 1.70 -2.51
N ARG A 30 7.73 2.62 -1.97
CA ARG A 30 8.32 2.47 -0.63
C ARG A 30 7.26 2.43 0.46
N PHE A 31 6.21 3.23 0.35
CA PHE A 31 5.12 3.25 1.32
C PHE A 31 4.33 1.93 1.33
N ILE A 32 3.97 1.40 0.16
CA ILE A 32 3.32 0.08 0.04
C ILE A 32 4.26 -1.02 0.56
N SER A 33 5.55 -0.97 0.21
CA SER A 33 6.56 -1.92 0.69
C SER A 33 6.65 -1.92 2.21
N ALA A 34 6.66 -0.75 2.85
CA ALA A 34 6.73 -0.63 4.31
C ALA A 34 5.49 -1.21 5.01
N ALA A 35 4.29 -1.12 4.41
CA ALA A 35 3.10 -1.79 4.92
C ALA A 35 3.23 -3.32 4.84
N LEU A 36 3.79 -3.85 3.75
CA LEU A 36 4.07 -5.29 3.59
C LEU A 36 5.16 -5.76 4.56
N ASP A 37 6.19 -4.96 4.78
CA ASP A 37 7.26 -5.25 5.75
C ASP A 37 6.70 -5.34 7.18
N GLN A 38 5.70 -4.53 7.54
CA GLN A 38 5.02 -4.67 8.84
C GLN A 38 4.28 -6.00 9.00
N LEU A 39 3.68 -6.53 7.93
CA LEU A 39 3.08 -7.87 7.99
C LEU A 39 4.13 -8.96 8.17
N ASP A 40 5.35 -8.77 7.67
CA ASP A 40 6.48 -9.65 7.93
C ASP A 40 6.97 -9.57 9.37
N VAL A 41 7.11 -8.35 9.92
CA VAL A 41 7.46 -8.13 11.34
C VAL A 41 6.42 -8.78 12.26
N GLU A 42 5.14 -8.65 11.93
CA GLU A 42 4.03 -9.27 12.67
C GLU A 42 3.87 -10.78 12.40
N GLN A 43 4.69 -11.36 11.52
CA GLN A 43 4.68 -12.77 11.13
C GLN A 43 3.30 -13.28 10.72
N ARG A 44 2.54 -12.47 9.97
CA ARG A 44 1.19 -12.83 9.52
C ARG A 44 0.94 -12.47 8.06
N GLU A 45 -0.10 -13.09 7.52
CA GLU A 45 -0.71 -12.69 6.26
C GLU A 45 -1.65 -11.49 6.48
N PRO A 46 -1.94 -10.70 5.44
CA PRO A 46 -2.98 -9.69 5.52
C PRO A 46 -4.33 -10.36 5.76
N ASP A 47 -5.18 -9.69 6.52
CA ASP A 47 -6.60 -9.99 6.52
C ASP A 47 -7.27 -9.52 5.23
N ARG A 48 -8.59 -9.69 5.12
CA ARG A 48 -9.30 -9.36 3.89
C ARG A 48 -9.31 -7.85 3.61
N TRP A 49 -9.46 -7.02 4.65
CA TRP A 49 -9.44 -5.57 4.50
C TRP A 49 -8.08 -5.10 4.00
N GLU A 50 -7.02 -5.48 4.71
CA GLU A 50 -5.65 -5.12 4.37
C GLU A 50 -5.30 -5.59 2.95
N GLY A 51 -5.67 -6.83 2.61
CA GLY A 51 -5.45 -7.41 1.30
C GLY A 51 -6.16 -6.66 0.17
N GLU A 52 -7.43 -6.31 0.34
CA GLU A 52 -8.20 -5.55 -0.65
C GLU A 52 -7.63 -4.14 -0.83
N GLN A 53 -7.31 -3.43 0.26
CA GLN A 53 -6.76 -2.08 0.21
C GLN A 53 -5.36 -2.04 -0.42
N LEU A 54 -4.47 -2.99 -0.08
CA LEU A 54 -3.14 -3.07 -0.69
C LEU A 54 -3.20 -3.46 -2.17
N THR A 55 -4.15 -4.33 -2.55
CA THR A 55 -4.39 -4.65 -3.98
C THR A 55 -4.84 -3.40 -4.74
N GLN A 56 -5.76 -2.60 -4.16
CA GLN A 56 -6.19 -1.33 -4.75
C GLN A 56 -5.03 -0.33 -4.86
N ALA A 57 -4.18 -0.22 -3.82
CA ALA A 57 -3.02 0.66 -3.84
C ALA A 57 -2.06 0.34 -4.99
N ILE A 58 -1.75 -0.94 -5.19
CA ILE A 58 -0.94 -1.43 -6.32
C ILE A 58 -1.63 -1.10 -7.66
N GLY A 59 -2.94 -1.33 -7.77
CA GLY A 59 -3.71 -0.97 -8.97
C GLY A 59 -3.70 0.52 -9.29
N TYR A 60 -3.83 1.39 -8.28
CA TYR A 60 -3.75 2.85 -8.45
C TYR A 60 -2.35 3.30 -8.84
N LEU A 61 -1.32 2.70 -8.25
CA LEU A 61 0.07 2.97 -8.62
C LEU A 61 0.35 2.59 -10.07
N LEU A 62 -0.22 1.49 -10.57
CA LEU A 62 -0.09 1.05 -11.98
C LEU A 62 -0.57 2.10 -12.99
N VAL A 63 -1.57 2.91 -12.61
CA VAL A 63 -2.15 3.94 -13.46
C VAL A 63 -1.67 5.35 -13.10
N ASP A 64 -0.60 5.46 -12.31
CA ASP A 64 0.01 6.71 -11.83
C ASP A 64 -0.94 7.59 -10.98
N TRP A 65 -1.98 6.98 -10.37
CA TRP A 65 -2.90 7.69 -9.48
C TRP A 65 -2.37 7.71 -8.04
N TYR A 66 -1.23 8.38 -7.85
CA TYR A 66 -0.43 8.27 -6.63
C TYR A 66 -1.18 8.65 -5.34
N GLY A 67 -2.00 9.71 -5.35
CA GLY A 67 -2.79 10.10 -4.17
C GLY A 67 -3.81 9.05 -3.74
N ALA A 68 -4.45 8.37 -4.70
CA ALA A 68 -5.36 7.26 -4.42
C ALA A 68 -4.61 6.04 -3.89
N ALA A 69 -3.41 5.76 -4.42
CA ALA A 69 -2.55 4.69 -3.92
C ALA A 69 -2.09 4.93 -2.46
N ILE A 70 -1.72 6.17 -2.12
CA ILE A 70 -1.41 6.56 -0.73
C ILE A 70 -2.63 6.34 0.16
N THR A 71 -3.79 6.89 -0.22
CA THR A 71 -5.03 6.76 0.56
C THR A 71 -5.42 5.29 0.80
N ALA A 72 -5.31 4.44 -0.23
CA ALA A 72 -5.59 3.01 -0.09
C ALA A 72 -4.60 2.33 0.86
N THR A 73 -3.32 2.67 0.79
CA THR A 73 -2.31 2.15 1.72
C THR A 73 -2.58 2.59 3.16
N GLU A 74 -2.93 3.87 3.39
CA GLU A 74 -3.33 4.38 4.71
C GLU A 74 -4.55 3.67 5.29
N LYS A 75 -5.52 3.32 4.44
CA LYS A 75 -6.68 2.51 4.82
C LYS A 75 -6.26 1.11 5.23
N ALA A 76 -5.32 0.48 4.54
CA ALA A 76 -4.80 -0.83 4.93
C ALA A 76 -4.19 -0.79 6.36
N LEU A 77 -3.59 0.34 6.75
CA LEU A 77 -3.01 0.53 8.09
C LEU A 77 -4.07 0.76 9.19
N ALA A 78 -5.35 0.94 8.85
CA ALA A 78 -6.38 1.26 9.84
C ALA A 78 -6.53 0.10 10.85
N PRO A 79 -6.58 0.39 12.16
CA PRO A 79 -6.91 -0.61 13.17
C PRO A 79 -8.36 -1.09 12.97
N THR A 80 -8.67 -2.30 13.42
CA THR A 80 -9.95 -2.97 13.13
C THR A 80 -11.16 -2.10 13.47
N ASN A 81 -11.15 -1.39 14.60
CA ASN A 81 -12.24 -0.54 15.05
C ASN A 81 -12.50 0.72 14.19
N GLU A 82 -11.59 1.09 13.29
CA GLU A 82 -11.75 2.21 12.35
C GLU A 82 -12.23 1.76 10.96
N ARG A 83 -12.34 0.45 10.73
CA ARG A 83 -12.73 -0.12 9.42
C ARG A 83 -14.24 -0.14 9.28
N ALA A 84 -14.72 -0.04 8.05
CA ALA A 84 -16.14 -0.23 7.76
C ALA A 84 -16.50 -1.70 7.96
N ASP A 85 -17.47 -2.01 8.84
CA ASP A 85 -17.88 -3.39 9.16
C ASP A 85 -16.72 -4.28 9.71
N PRO A 86 -16.20 -3.97 10.91
CA PRO A 86 -14.98 -4.58 11.45
C PRO A 86 -15.01 -6.11 11.56
N ASP A 87 -16.19 -6.71 11.69
CA ASP A 87 -16.36 -8.14 11.94
C ASP A 87 -16.34 -9.00 10.66
N SER A 88 -16.39 -8.39 9.47
CA SER A 88 -16.48 -9.12 8.20
C SER A 88 -15.16 -9.30 7.45
N TRP A 89 -14.05 -8.79 8.00
CA TRP A 89 -12.75 -8.77 7.32
C TRP A 89 -11.83 -9.95 7.64
N ALA A 90 -12.34 -10.98 8.30
CA ALA A 90 -11.60 -12.21 8.51
C ALA A 90 -11.06 -12.77 7.19
N ARG A 91 -9.85 -13.34 7.24
CA ARG A 91 -9.20 -13.94 6.09
C ARG A 91 -10.03 -15.13 5.56
N THR A 92 -10.15 -15.23 4.25
CA THR A 92 -10.78 -16.35 3.54
C THR A 92 -9.79 -16.99 2.57
N GLU A 93 -10.17 -18.10 1.93
CA GLU A 93 -9.34 -18.75 0.90
C GLU A 93 -9.06 -17.86 -0.32
N HIS A 94 -9.90 -16.85 -0.55
CA HIS A 94 -9.74 -15.88 -1.65
C HIS A 94 -8.96 -14.62 -1.24
N THR A 95 -8.55 -14.51 0.03
CA THR A 95 -7.76 -13.35 0.45
C THR A 95 -6.37 -13.42 -0.16
N VAL A 96 -5.96 -12.33 -0.82
CA VAL A 96 -4.64 -12.20 -1.41
C VAL A 96 -3.54 -12.50 -0.39
N THR A 97 -2.46 -13.10 -0.87
CA THR A 97 -1.28 -13.35 -0.02
C THR A 97 -0.34 -12.17 -0.08
N LYS A 98 0.44 -11.97 0.98
CA LYS A 98 1.55 -11.02 1.00
C LYS A 98 2.53 -11.28 -0.15
N ARG A 99 2.80 -12.54 -0.47
CA ARG A 99 3.62 -12.93 -1.62
C ARG A 99 3.07 -12.38 -2.94
N ALA A 100 1.78 -12.57 -3.21
CA ALA A 100 1.15 -12.06 -4.42
C ALA A 100 1.17 -10.51 -4.48
N LEU A 101 1.02 -9.83 -3.34
CA LEU A 101 1.15 -8.37 -3.25
C LEU A 101 2.58 -7.91 -3.58
N ARG A 102 3.61 -8.59 -3.04
CA ARG A 102 5.02 -8.31 -3.36
C ARG A 102 5.32 -8.54 -4.84
N GLU A 103 4.87 -9.65 -5.41
CA GLU A 103 5.01 -9.95 -6.84
C GLU A 103 4.36 -8.85 -7.71
N GLY A 104 3.19 -8.35 -7.31
CA GLY A 104 2.53 -7.21 -7.97
C GLY A 104 3.32 -5.91 -7.89
N LEU A 105 3.97 -5.64 -6.75
CA LEU A 105 4.82 -4.48 -6.57
C LEU A 105 6.14 -4.59 -7.36
N ASP A 106 6.77 -5.76 -7.39
CA ASP A 106 7.97 -6.03 -8.18
C ASP A 106 7.71 -5.86 -9.68
N TYR A 107 6.54 -6.30 -10.15
CA TYR A 107 6.10 -6.05 -11.53
C TYR A 107 5.99 -4.55 -11.84
N LEU A 108 5.52 -3.74 -10.90
CA LEU A 108 5.43 -2.28 -11.06
C LEU A 108 6.80 -1.61 -11.03
N ALA A 109 7.73 -2.07 -10.19
CA ALA A 109 9.08 -1.53 -10.12
C ALA A 109 9.79 -1.60 -11.48
N GLY A 110 9.52 -2.67 -12.25
CA GLY A 110 10.02 -2.84 -13.63
C GLY A 110 9.37 -1.92 -14.68
N LYS A 111 8.29 -1.20 -14.34
CA LYS A 111 7.62 -0.26 -15.24
C LYS A 111 8.05 1.19 -14.97
N PRO A 112 8.48 1.96 -15.98
CA PRO A 112 8.70 3.38 -15.78
C PRO A 112 7.39 4.10 -15.45
N ALA A 113 7.47 5.14 -14.63
CA ALA A 113 6.34 6.07 -14.47
C ALA A 113 5.99 6.67 -15.84
N LYS A 114 4.71 6.91 -16.12
CA LYS A 114 4.34 7.58 -17.38
C LYS A 114 4.88 9.02 -17.33
N ASN A 115 5.48 9.43 -18.44
CA ASN A 115 5.82 10.84 -18.66
C ASN A 115 4.50 11.62 -18.61
N GLY A 116 4.37 12.47 -17.60
CA GLY A 116 3.28 13.44 -17.50
C GLY A 116 3.51 14.62 -18.42
#